data_AF-A0A8T2S312-F1
#
_entry.id   AF-A0A8T2S312-F1
#
_cell.length_a   1.000
_cell.length_b   1.000
_cell.length_c   1.000
_cell.angle_alpha   90.00
_cell.angle_beta   90.00
_cell.angle_gamma   90.00
#
_symmetry.space_group_name_H-M   'P 1'
#
loop_
_entity.id
_entity.type
_entity.pdbx_description
1 polymer ?
#
loop_
_entity_poly.entity_id
_entity_poly.type
_entity_poly.pdbx_seq_one_letter_code
_entity_poly.pdbx_strand_id
1 'polypeptide(L)'
;MTLAQLRSFASQQATRADMSGLSAAALRLPCYSAPSQWKQCRASRVSISAAVVTSPPAPKLSKIVTWQPGKRLQTQVAEITSDITTIRSLDWDRDRFDIEFGLQNGTTYNSYIIDAEKLAVVDASHEKFRDLYLAALTDQIDPSTIQYIIVNHTEPDHSGLVPDLLQLAPNATVVGSKICIQFLQNLVLKPFKSLVVKGGDTLDLGKGHILEFVIAPNLHWPDTIFTYDRGAGVLFTCDAFGMHYCTEQVYDEDLSTIESHYRFYYDCLMRPNSRSVLTALKRVSGMEFGVIATGHGPLLTYNVAELMNKYETWSRQALEKQLATVAVLYISDYGFSDRLSQALARGLTKTNILVDMLDLNSADSQELIECVSRSSGVVLMTPPSSGSANSLVSTLYAAIKTKQPVVIAESYGGDDEPVDTIIQRFVDLGITLPQPPLRVKETPTEATYQQYEEAGTDLGQLLSQKKVIQSIKTNIPINIAKAIARVSGGLYVVTAKKGASRGAMIASWVSQV
;
A
#
# COMPACT_ATOMS: atom_id res chain seq x y z
N MET A 1 30.28 35.49 15.29
CA MET A 1 29.71 36.75 14.73
C MET A 1 28.20 36.63 14.72
N THR A 2 27.55 37.65 15.28
CA THR A 2 26.11 37.73 15.63
C THR A 2 25.29 38.39 14.52
N LEU A 3 24.04 37.90 14.37
CA LEU A 3 22.73 38.48 13.95
C LEU A 3 22.57 39.87 13.24
N ALA A 4 23.63 40.53 12.76
CA ALA A 4 23.58 41.88 12.20
C ALA A 4 23.78 41.95 10.66
N GLN A 5 23.93 40.83 9.96
CA GLN A 5 24.31 40.83 8.52
C GLN A 5 23.21 40.42 7.52
N LEU A 6 21.96 40.18 7.94
CA LEU A 6 20.90 39.72 7.01
C LEU A 6 19.72 40.69 6.82
N ARG A 7 19.83 41.96 7.25
CA ARG A 7 18.76 42.97 7.09
C ARG A 7 19.02 44.09 6.08
N SER A 8 20.05 44.03 5.23
CA SER A 8 20.41 45.15 4.34
C SER A 8 20.15 44.96 2.83
N PHE A 9 19.15 44.17 2.42
CA PHE A 9 18.81 44.04 0.98
C PHE A 9 17.39 44.49 0.59
N ALA A 10 16.69 45.19 1.48
CA ALA A 10 15.34 45.70 1.20
C ALA A 10 15.23 47.21 1.51
N SER A 11 16.10 48.03 0.91
CA SER A 11 15.86 49.48 0.80
C SER A 11 16.81 50.14 -0.21
N GLN A 12 16.36 50.29 -1.45
CA GLN A 12 16.83 51.20 -2.53
C GLN A 12 16.16 50.65 -3.80
N GLN A 13 15.31 51.33 -4.56
CA GLN A 13 15.27 52.73 -4.92
C GLN A 13 13.82 53.16 -5.19
N ALA A 14 13.46 54.35 -4.72
CA ALA A 14 12.31 55.11 -5.19
C ALA A 14 12.83 56.48 -5.63
N THR A 15 12.62 56.86 -6.90
CA THR A 15 12.53 58.27 -7.34
C THR A 15 11.89 58.40 -8.74
N ARG A 16 10.69 59.01 -8.74
CA ARG A 16 10.08 60.03 -9.63
C ARG A 16 10.34 60.07 -11.15
N ALA A 17 9.24 60.10 -11.91
CA ALA A 17 8.74 61.15 -12.85
C ALA A 17 7.52 60.54 -13.60
N ASP A 18 6.45 61.18 -14.05
CA ASP A 18 6.04 62.58 -14.22
C ASP A 18 4.49 62.58 -14.34
N MET A 19 3.80 63.63 -13.89
CA MET A 19 2.36 63.80 -14.04
C MET A 19 2.07 65.14 -14.74
N SER A 20 1.59 65.08 -15.99
CA SER A 20 0.80 66.17 -16.55
C SER A 20 -0.08 65.71 -17.72
N GLY A 21 -1.38 65.95 -17.58
CA GLY A 21 -2.31 66.15 -18.71
C GLY A 21 -3.13 64.94 -19.14
N LEU A 22 -4.40 64.85 -18.70
CA LEU A 22 -5.53 65.39 -19.46
C LEU A 22 -6.88 65.00 -18.84
N SER A 23 -7.84 65.87 -19.10
CA SER A 23 -9.12 66.08 -18.43
C SER A 23 -10.20 65.02 -18.72
N ALA A 24 -11.10 64.93 -17.73
CA ALA A 24 -12.42 64.30 -17.66
C ALA A 24 -13.24 64.20 -18.97
N ALA A 25 -13.86 63.04 -19.18
CA ALA A 25 -15.15 62.89 -19.85
C ALA A 25 -15.94 61.66 -19.36
N ALA A 26 -17.09 61.95 -18.74
CA ALA A 26 -18.36 61.20 -18.68
C ALA A 26 -18.40 59.70 -18.29
N LEU A 27 -18.96 59.48 -17.09
CA LEU A 27 -19.57 58.21 -16.64
C LEU A 27 -20.77 57.79 -17.50
N ARG A 28 -20.82 56.51 -17.87
CA ARG A 28 -22.03 55.65 -17.78
C ARG A 28 -21.62 54.23 -17.41
N LEU A 29 -22.09 53.77 -16.25
CA LEU A 29 -21.95 52.40 -15.75
C LEU A 29 -22.96 51.47 -16.44
N PRO A 30 -22.57 50.21 -16.69
CA PRO A 30 -23.49 49.09 -16.54
C PRO A 30 -23.05 48.20 -15.37
N CYS A 31 -24.05 47.88 -14.54
CA CYS A 31 -24.02 46.87 -13.50
C CYS A 31 -23.59 45.52 -14.09
N TYR A 32 -22.52 44.91 -13.57
CA TYR A 32 -22.14 43.53 -13.90
C TYR A 32 -22.46 42.62 -12.71
N SER A 33 -23.47 41.78 -12.94
CA SER A 33 -23.75 40.57 -12.18
C SER A 33 -22.60 39.57 -12.30
N ALA A 34 -22.30 38.90 -11.21
CA ALA A 34 -21.25 37.89 -11.12
C ALA A 34 -21.59 36.64 -11.95
N PRO A 35 -20.65 36.09 -12.76
CA PRO A 35 -20.79 34.75 -13.31
C PRO A 35 -20.21 33.71 -12.36
N SER A 36 -21.09 32.81 -11.92
CA SER A 36 -20.77 31.52 -11.33
C SER A 36 -20.04 30.63 -12.34
N GLN A 37 -18.74 30.40 -12.17
CA GLN A 37 -18.04 29.29 -12.83
C GLN A 37 -17.01 28.68 -11.88
N TRP A 38 -17.47 27.71 -11.09
CA TRP A 38 -16.59 26.71 -10.51
C TRP A 38 -16.11 25.82 -11.67
N LYS A 39 -14.85 25.98 -12.07
CA LYS A 39 -14.19 25.05 -13.00
C LYS A 39 -14.09 23.68 -12.31
N GLN A 40 -14.92 22.74 -12.72
CA GLN A 40 -14.71 21.31 -12.49
C GLN A 40 -13.34 20.93 -13.04
N CYS A 41 -12.45 20.46 -12.16
CA CYS A 41 -11.27 19.70 -12.57
C CYS A 41 -11.77 18.46 -13.33
N ARG A 42 -11.53 18.41 -14.64
CA ARG A 42 -11.78 17.20 -15.44
C ARG A 42 -10.87 16.10 -14.92
N ALA A 43 -11.45 15.02 -14.40
CA ALA A 43 -10.77 13.74 -14.27
C ALA A 43 -10.19 13.35 -15.63
N SER A 44 -8.94 12.87 -15.63
CA SER A 44 -8.29 12.29 -16.80
C SER A 44 -9.13 11.11 -17.30
N ARG A 45 -9.76 11.27 -18.47
CA ARG A 45 -10.45 10.16 -19.13
C ARG A 45 -9.38 9.24 -19.72
N VAL A 46 -9.26 8.03 -19.17
CA VAL A 46 -8.65 6.91 -19.87
C VAL A 46 -9.47 6.67 -21.14
N SER A 47 -8.83 6.67 -22.32
CA SER A 47 -9.45 6.28 -23.58
C SER A 47 -9.62 4.76 -23.58
N ILE A 48 -10.85 4.29 -23.34
CA ILE A 48 -11.19 2.88 -23.44
C ILE A 48 -11.53 2.60 -24.91
N SER A 49 -10.64 1.91 -25.61
CA SER A 49 -10.95 1.33 -26.92
C SER A 49 -11.70 0.03 -26.70
N ALA A 50 -12.98 -0.01 -27.11
CA ALA A 50 -13.76 -1.25 -27.09
C ALA A 50 -13.27 -2.15 -28.23
N ALA A 51 -12.46 -3.17 -27.92
CA ALA A 51 -12.11 -4.21 -28.87
C ALA A 51 -13.36 -5.05 -29.20
N VAL A 52 -13.52 -5.39 -30.48
CA VAL A 52 -14.60 -6.25 -30.99
C VAL A 52 -14.34 -7.67 -30.47
N VAL A 53 -15.12 -8.12 -29.48
CA VAL A 53 -14.99 -9.44 -28.88
C VAL A 53 -15.74 -10.46 -29.74
N THR A 54 -15.02 -11.24 -30.54
CA THR A 54 -15.46 -12.61 -30.85
C THR A 54 -15.51 -13.37 -29.52
N SER A 55 -16.62 -14.07 -29.22
CA SER A 55 -16.78 -14.77 -27.93
C SER A 55 -15.57 -15.68 -27.68
N PRO A 56 -14.73 -15.42 -26.66
CA PRO A 56 -13.53 -16.20 -26.43
C PRO A 56 -13.90 -17.66 -26.16
N PRO A 57 -13.00 -18.61 -26.47
CA PRO A 57 -13.22 -20.01 -26.15
C PRO A 57 -13.48 -20.18 -24.65
N ALA A 58 -14.33 -21.14 -24.30
CA ALA A 58 -14.70 -21.39 -22.91
C ALA A 58 -13.45 -21.77 -22.08
N PRO A 59 -13.32 -21.25 -20.84
CA PRO A 59 -12.20 -21.60 -19.97
C PRO A 59 -12.10 -23.11 -19.74
N LYS A 60 -10.88 -23.65 -19.79
CA LYS A 60 -10.57 -25.06 -19.50
C LYS A 60 -10.21 -25.22 -18.03
N LEU A 61 -11.02 -25.97 -17.30
CA LEU A 61 -10.78 -26.30 -15.88
C LEU A 61 -10.07 -27.65 -15.75
N SER A 62 -9.08 -27.73 -14.86
CA SER A 62 -8.52 -29.01 -14.41
C SER A 62 -9.51 -29.75 -13.52
N LYS A 63 -9.21 -31.01 -13.24
CA LYS A 63 -9.85 -31.70 -12.10
C LYS A 63 -9.46 -31.00 -10.80
N ILE A 64 -10.39 -30.95 -9.86
CA ILE A 64 -10.11 -30.51 -8.49
C ILE A 64 -9.22 -31.56 -7.82
N VAL A 65 -8.13 -31.11 -7.22
CA VAL A 65 -7.23 -31.93 -6.39
C VAL A 65 -7.33 -31.48 -4.95
N THR A 66 -7.29 -32.43 -4.02
CA THR A 66 -7.28 -32.15 -2.58
C THR A 66 -5.83 -32.13 -2.12
N TRP A 67 -5.32 -30.96 -1.75
CA TRP A 67 -3.93 -30.80 -1.27
C TRP A 67 -3.79 -31.21 0.20
N GLN A 68 -4.80 -30.88 1.01
CA GLN A 68 -4.98 -31.30 2.41
C GLN A 68 -6.48 -31.54 2.66
N PRO A 69 -6.87 -32.25 3.75
CA PRO A 69 -8.29 -32.47 4.04
C PRO A 69 -9.09 -31.16 4.02
N GLY A 70 -10.02 -31.04 3.07
CA GLY A 70 -10.85 -29.85 2.89
C GLY A 70 -10.18 -28.66 2.20
N LYS A 71 -8.99 -28.82 1.60
CA LYS A 71 -8.30 -27.78 0.82
C LYS A 71 -8.22 -28.16 -0.66
N ARG A 72 -9.12 -27.60 -1.46
CA ARG A 72 -9.30 -27.88 -2.89
C ARG A 72 -8.50 -26.91 -3.74
N LEU A 73 -7.71 -27.47 -4.66
CA LEU A 73 -6.94 -26.73 -5.66
C LEU A 73 -7.42 -27.12 -7.06
N GLN A 74 -7.39 -26.17 -7.98
CA GLN A 74 -7.74 -26.37 -9.38
C GLN A 74 -6.98 -25.35 -10.24
N THR A 75 -6.67 -25.68 -11.49
CA THR A 75 -6.21 -24.68 -12.46
C THR A 75 -7.30 -24.39 -13.48
N GLN A 76 -7.39 -23.13 -13.89
CA GLN A 76 -8.25 -22.66 -14.96
C GLN A 76 -7.40 -21.97 -16.03
N VAL A 77 -7.53 -22.42 -17.26
CA VAL A 77 -6.85 -21.83 -18.42
C VAL A 77 -7.89 -21.09 -19.26
N ALA A 78 -7.60 -19.84 -19.62
CA ALA A 78 -8.49 -19.03 -20.45
C ALA A 78 -7.71 -18.12 -21.40
N GLU A 79 -8.21 -17.97 -22.62
CA GLU A 79 -7.70 -17.01 -23.60
C GLU A 79 -8.14 -15.59 -23.20
N ILE A 80 -7.19 -14.65 -23.19
CA ILE A 80 -7.43 -13.22 -22.99
C ILE A 80 -7.47 -12.51 -24.34
N THR A 81 -6.47 -12.77 -25.16
CA THR A 81 -6.35 -12.35 -26.56
C THR A 81 -5.82 -13.52 -27.38
N SER A 82 -5.77 -13.40 -28.70
CA SER A 82 -5.25 -14.45 -29.58
C SER A 82 -3.86 -14.97 -29.23
N ASP A 83 -3.03 -14.14 -28.60
CA ASP A 83 -1.63 -14.45 -28.27
C ASP A 83 -1.39 -14.41 -26.75
N ILE A 84 -2.42 -14.15 -25.93
CA ILE A 84 -2.28 -14.09 -24.46
C ILE A 84 -3.25 -15.04 -23.78
N THR A 85 -2.71 -15.95 -22.98
CA THR A 85 -3.48 -16.94 -22.19
C THR A 85 -3.17 -16.76 -20.71
N THR A 86 -4.18 -16.86 -19.84
CA THR A 86 -3.97 -16.94 -18.38
C THR A 86 -4.04 -18.37 -17.88
N ILE A 87 -3.18 -18.70 -16.92
CA ILE A 87 -3.29 -19.86 -16.03
C ILE A 87 -3.62 -19.34 -14.65
N ARG A 88 -4.84 -19.55 -14.19
CA ARG A 88 -5.32 -19.18 -12.85
C ARG A 88 -5.27 -20.39 -11.94
N SER A 89 -4.44 -20.34 -10.91
CA SER A 89 -4.40 -21.35 -9.84
C SER A 89 -5.45 -21.03 -8.79
N LEU A 90 -6.62 -21.69 -8.88
CA LEU A 90 -7.78 -21.50 -8.02
C LEU A 90 -7.61 -22.22 -6.68
N ASP A 91 -7.50 -21.46 -5.60
CA ASP A 91 -7.40 -21.94 -4.23
C ASP A 91 -8.69 -21.67 -3.47
N TRP A 92 -9.61 -22.62 -3.58
CA TRP A 92 -11.00 -22.48 -3.14
C TRP A 92 -11.16 -22.27 -1.65
N ASP A 93 -10.26 -22.87 -0.86
CA ASP A 93 -10.43 -23.02 0.57
C ASP A 93 -9.30 -22.33 1.36
N ARG A 94 -8.61 -21.37 0.73
CA ARG A 94 -7.73 -20.44 1.44
C ARG A 94 -8.58 -19.64 2.43
N ASP A 95 -8.33 -19.85 3.71
CA ASP A 95 -9.02 -19.20 4.82
C ASP A 95 -8.21 -18.02 5.38
N ARG A 96 -6.93 -17.89 5.00
CA ARG A 96 -6.05 -16.80 5.42
C ARG A 96 -5.04 -16.44 4.34
N PHE A 97 -4.83 -15.17 4.05
CA PHE A 97 -3.69 -14.72 3.26
C PHE A 97 -2.56 -14.34 4.21
N ASP A 98 -1.43 -15.04 4.08
CA ASP A 98 -0.40 -15.20 5.14
C ASP A 98 -1.02 -15.47 6.54
N ILE A 99 -0.38 -15.03 7.63
CA ILE A 99 -0.88 -15.16 9.01
C ILE A 99 -1.94 -14.09 9.36
N GLU A 100 -2.11 -13.06 8.52
CA GLU A 100 -2.57 -11.75 9.00
C GLU A 100 -4.05 -11.42 8.72
N PHE A 101 -4.66 -11.98 7.67
CA PHE A 101 -6.04 -11.63 7.29
C PHE A 101 -6.86 -12.85 6.87
N GLY A 102 -7.98 -13.06 7.57
CA GLY A 102 -8.95 -14.08 7.22
C GLY A 102 -9.60 -13.80 5.86
N LEU A 103 -9.64 -14.82 5.01
CA LEU A 103 -10.32 -14.80 3.72
C LEU A 103 -11.67 -15.50 3.86
N GLN A 104 -12.68 -14.96 3.18
CA GLN A 104 -14.02 -15.56 3.18
C GLN A 104 -14.24 -16.51 1.98
N ASN A 105 -13.53 -16.28 0.87
CA ASN A 105 -13.84 -16.89 -0.43
C ASN A 105 -12.60 -17.39 -1.19
N GLY A 106 -11.57 -17.87 -0.49
CA GLY A 106 -10.36 -18.35 -1.16
C GLY A 106 -9.59 -17.25 -1.92
N THR A 107 -8.68 -17.67 -2.81
CA THR A 107 -7.98 -16.75 -3.71
C THR A 107 -7.57 -17.45 -5.02
N THR A 108 -6.93 -16.71 -5.92
CA THR A 108 -6.30 -17.26 -7.13
C THR A 108 -4.88 -16.74 -7.23
N TYR A 109 -3.99 -17.49 -7.89
CA TYR A 109 -2.65 -17.04 -8.26
C TYR A 109 -2.55 -17.10 -9.78
N ASN A 110 -2.61 -15.93 -10.43
CA ASN A 110 -2.76 -15.82 -11.87
C ASN A 110 -1.39 -15.58 -12.53
N SER A 111 -1.08 -16.41 -13.51
CA SER A 111 0.08 -16.27 -14.40
C SER A 111 -0.39 -16.13 -15.83
N TYR A 112 0.48 -15.61 -16.70
CA TYR A 112 0.13 -15.34 -18.09
C TYR A 112 1.20 -15.83 -19.06
N ILE A 113 0.76 -16.32 -20.22
CA ILE A 113 1.60 -16.72 -21.34
C ILE A 113 1.38 -15.71 -22.46
N ILE A 114 2.45 -15.17 -23.02
CA ILE A 114 2.44 -14.31 -24.21
C ILE A 114 3.13 -15.07 -25.34
N ASP A 115 2.34 -15.61 -26.27
CA ASP A 115 2.77 -16.44 -27.40
C ASP A 115 3.05 -15.59 -28.65
N ALA A 116 4.05 -14.72 -28.55
CA ALA A 116 4.51 -13.86 -29.64
C ALA A 116 5.56 -14.57 -30.53
N GLU A 117 6.49 -13.84 -31.18
CA GLU A 117 7.67 -14.48 -31.80
C GLU A 117 8.65 -15.00 -30.74
N LYS A 118 8.66 -14.34 -29.58
CA LYS A 118 9.41 -14.74 -28.40
C LYS A 118 8.44 -15.05 -27.28
N LEU A 119 8.39 -16.33 -26.91
CA LEU A 119 7.52 -16.80 -25.85
C LEU A 119 7.93 -16.23 -24.50
N ALA A 120 6.98 -15.62 -23.80
CA ALA A 120 7.18 -15.10 -22.45
C ALA A 120 6.13 -15.63 -21.49
N VAL A 121 6.54 -15.85 -20.24
CA VAL A 121 5.63 -16.12 -19.12
C VAL A 121 5.71 -14.93 -18.16
N VAL A 122 4.57 -14.41 -17.73
CA VAL A 122 4.45 -13.32 -16.75
C VAL A 122 3.96 -13.88 -15.43
N ASP A 123 4.79 -13.72 -14.40
CA ASP A 123 4.64 -14.28 -13.07
C ASP A 123 4.44 -15.81 -13.09
N ALA A 124 4.41 -16.45 -11.93
CA ALA A 124 4.21 -17.88 -11.80
C ALA A 124 3.07 -18.17 -10.82
N SER A 125 3.24 -19.15 -9.94
CA SER A 125 2.21 -19.51 -8.98
C SER A 125 2.82 -19.94 -7.66
N HIS A 126 1.96 -20.18 -6.68
CA HIS A 126 2.33 -20.68 -5.38
C HIS A 126 2.80 -22.14 -5.47
N GLU A 127 3.82 -22.50 -4.70
CA GLU A 127 4.44 -23.84 -4.69
C GLU A 127 3.44 -25.02 -4.57
N LYS A 128 2.33 -24.88 -3.85
CA LYS A 128 1.33 -25.96 -3.70
C LYS A 128 0.59 -26.30 -5.00
N PHE A 129 0.63 -25.41 -5.98
CA PHE A 129 0.08 -25.64 -7.31
C PHE A 129 1.07 -26.28 -8.26
N ARG A 130 2.32 -26.54 -7.86
CA ARG A 130 3.41 -27.02 -8.72
C ARG A 130 2.96 -28.00 -9.79
N ASP A 131 2.40 -29.14 -9.40
CA ASP A 131 2.03 -30.19 -10.36
C ASP A 131 0.87 -29.79 -11.27
N LEU A 132 -0.14 -29.09 -10.75
CA LEU A 132 -1.28 -28.61 -11.53
C LEU A 132 -0.89 -27.49 -12.51
N TYR A 133 -0.06 -26.57 -12.06
CA TYR A 133 0.42 -25.44 -12.83
C TYR A 133 1.35 -25.89 -13.96
N LEU A 134 2.34 -26.74 -13.66
CA LEU A 134 3.26 -27.25 -14.69
C LEU A 134 2.55 -28.13 -15.72
N ALA A 135 1.55 -28.91 -15.31
CA ALA A 135 0.71 -29.66 -16.23
C ALA A 135 -0.12 -28.74 -17.14
N ALA A 136 -0.74 -27.69 -16.58
CA ALA A 136 -1.48 -26.70 -17.36
C ALA A 136 -0.56 -25.95 -18.34
N LEU A 137 0.63 -25.53 -17.90
CA LEU A 137 1.64 -24.86 -18.72
C LEU A 137 2.07 -25.73 -19.91
N THR A 138 2.42 -26.99 -19.65
CA THR A 138 2.88 -27.93 -20.69
C THR A 138 1.79 -28.30 -21.70
N ASP A 139 0.52 -28.23 -21.30
CA ASP A 139 -0.62 -28.42 -22.20
C ASP A 139 -0.85 -27.22 -23.14
N GLN A 140 -0.36 -26.04 -22.77
CA GLN A 140 -0.47 -24.83 -23.60
C GLN A 140 0.74 -24.62 -24.51
N ILE A 141 1.95 -24.87 -23.99
CA ILE A 141 3.22 -24.56 -24.68
C ILE A 141 4.27 -25.64 -24.41
N ASP A 142 5.30 -25.72 -25.25
CA ASP A 142 6.55 -26.39 -24.89
C ASP A 142 7.35 -25.48 -23.94
N PRO A 143 7.45 -25.79 -22.64
CA PRO A 143 8.09 -24.90 -21.67
C PRO A 143 9.57 -24.65 -21.98
N SER A 144 10.25 -25.56 -22.69
CA SER A 144 11.67 -25.40 -23.03
C SER A 144 11.92 -24.25 -24.02
N THR A 145 10.86 -23.77 -24.69
CA THR A 145 10.90 -22.69 -25.67
C THR A 145 10.70 -21.30 -25.05
N ILE A 146 10.40 -21.21 -23.75
CA ILE A 146 10.25 -19.95 -23.03
C ILE A 146 11.55 -19.14 -23.15
N GLN A 147 11.47 -17.95 -23.72
CA GLN A 147 12.61 -17.04 -23.87
C GLN A 147 12.69 -16.05 -22.72
N TYR A 148 11.55 -15.64 -22.16
CA TYR A 148 11.48 -14.68 -21.05
C TYR A 148 10.56 -15.13 -19.94
N ILE A 149 11.00 -14.93 -18.70
CA ILE A 149 10.17 -15.06 -17.50
C ILE A 149 10.11 -13.67 -16.88
N ILE A 150 9.00 -12.98 -17.05
CA ILE A 150 8.78 -11.63 -16.52
C ILE A 150 8.23 -11.79 -15.11
N VAL A 151 8.94 -11.24 -14.13
CA VAL A 151 8.53 -11.28 -12.73
C VAL A 151 8.22 -9.87 -12.27
N ASN A 152 6.93 -9.58 -12.17
CA ASN A 152 6.43 -8.29 -11.72
C ASN A 152 6.61 -8.12 -10.22
N HIS A 153 6.57 -9.21 -9.47
CA HIS A 153 6.63 -9.23 -8.02
C HIS A 153 7.14 -10.60 -7.52
N THR A 154 7.93 -10.58 -6.45
CA THR A 154 8.68 -11.74 -5.94
C THR A 154 8.10 -12.40 -4.70
N GLU A 155 6.95 -11.98 -4.18
CA GLU A 155 6.30 -12.72 -3.09
C GLU A 155 6.05 -14.18 -3.50
N PRO A 156 6.31 -15.18 -2.62
CA PRO A 156 6.36 -16.60 -3.02
C PRO A 156 5.07 -17.18 -3.61
N ASP A 157 3.94 -16.50 -3.45
CA ASP A 157 2.67 -16.92 -4.01
C ASP A 157 2.53 -16.59 -5.51
N HIS A 158 3.34 -15.67 -6.03
CA HIS A 158 3.50 -15.38 -7.46
C HIS A 158 4.82 -15.92 -8.01
N SER A 159 5.87 -15.96 -7.20
CA SER A 159 7.23 -16.30 -7.65
C SER A 159 7.66 -17.73 -7.31
N GLY A 160 6.89 -18.46 -6.48
CA GLY A 160 7.30 -19.73 -5.89
C GLY A 160 7.65 -20.82 -6.91
N LEU A 161 7.08 -20.77 -8.11
CA LEU A 161 7.37 -21.70 -9.21
C LEU A 161 8.36 -21.17 -10.26
N VAL A 162 8.94 -19.98 -10.08
CA VAL A 162 10.03 -19.49 -10.94
C VAL A 162 11.23 -20.45 -11.00
N PRO A 163 11.67 -21.09 -9.88
CA PRO A 163 12.72 -22.11 -9.94
C PRO A 163 12.36 -23.30 -10.84
N ASP A 164 11.10 -23.74 -10.84
CA ASP A 164 10.62 -24.82 -11.71
C ASP A 164 10.58 -24.41 -13.18
N LEU A 165 10.13 -23.17 -13.48
CA LEU A 165 10.19 -22.62 -14.83
C LEU A 165 11.63 -22.57 -15.36
N LEU A 166 12.59 -22.16 -14.54
CA LEU A 166 14.01 -22.15 -14.91
C LEU A 166 14.61 -23.55 -15.09
N GLN A 167 14.05 -24.56 -14.41
CA GLN A 167 14.44 -25.95 -14.65
C GLN A 167 13.96 -26.45 -16.01
N LEU A 168 12.75 -26.06 -16.42
CA LEU A 168 12.17 -26.42 -17.72
C LEU A 168 12.77 -25.59 -18.87
N ALA A 169 13.08 -24.33 -18.62
CA ALA A 169 13.62 -23.36 -19.58
C ALA A 169 14.95 -22.76 -19.09
N PRO A 170 16.04 -23.55 -19.00
CA PRO A 170 17.33 -23.08 -18.46
C PRO A 170 17.97 -21.94 -19.27
N ASN A 171 17.50 -21.72 -20.50
CA ASN A 171 17.98 -20.66 -21.38
C ASN A 171 17.18 -19.36 -21.29
N ALA A 172 16.03 -19.37 -20.60
CA ALA A 172 15.16 -18.20 -20.44
C ALA A 172 15.90 -17.06 -19.73
N THR A 173 15.52 -15.83 -20.07
CA THR A 173 16.00 -14.63 -19.39
C THR A 173 14.92 -14.14 -18.44
N VAL A 174 15.23 -14.08 -17.15
CA VAL A 174 14.35 -13.52 -16.13
C VAL A 174 14.36 -12.00 -16.25
N VAL A 175 13.20 -11.37 -16.38
CA VAL A 175 13.05 -9.92 -16.55
C VAL A 175 12.36 -9.36 -15.32
N GLY A 176 12.95 -8.33 -14.70
CA GLY A 176 12.39 -7.73 -13.49
C GLY A 176 13.13 -6.48 -13.05
N SER A 177 12.63 -5.80 -12.01
CA SER A 177 13.34 -4.69 -11.40
C SER A 177 14.67 -5.14 -10.79
N LYS A 178 15.55 -4.18 -10.48
CA LYS A 178 16.82 -4.50 -9.80
C LYS A 178 16.59 -5.26 -8.49
N ILE A 179 15.60 -4.84 -7.70
CA ILE A 179 15.27 -5.45 -6.41
C ILE A 179 14.65 -6.84 -6.63
N CYS A 180 13.77 -7.00 -7.62
CA CYS A 180 13.21 -8.30 -8.01
C CYS A 180 14.32 -9.32 -8.33
N ILE A 181 15.31 -8.95 -9.16
CA ILE A 181 16.41 -9.86 -9.50
C ILE A 181 17.25 -10.20 -8.26
N GLN A 182 17.45 -9.27 -7.32
CA GLN A 182 18.14 -9.55 -6.06
C GLN A 182 17.38 -10.54 -5.18
N PHE A 183 16.06 -10.36 -5.03
CA PHE A 183 15.22 -11.28 -4.26
C PHE A 183 15.15 -12.68 -4.89
N LEU A 184 15.01 -12.77 -6.21
CA LEU A 184 15.02 -14.05 -6.93
C LEU A 184 16.34 -14.81 -6.81
N GLN A 185 17.49 -14.13 -6.67
CA GLN A 185 18.76 -14.80 -6.41
C GLN A 185 18.73 -15.58 -5.09
N ASN A 186 18.06 -15.03 -4.06
CA ASN A 186 17.90 -15.67 -2.76
C ASN A 186 16.82 -16.77 -2.77
N LEU A 187 15.86 -16.72 -3.71
CA LEU A 187 14.83 -17.75 -3.89
C LEU A 187 15.33 -18.94 -4.72
N VAL A 188 15.96 -18.68 -5.87
CA VAL A 188 16.34 -19.71 -6.86
C VAL A 188 17.62 -20.45 -6.44
N LEU A 189 18.55 -19.78 -5.75
CA LEU A 189 19.82 -20.33 -5.27
C LEU A 189 20.70 -20.97 -6.36
N LYS A 190 20.47 -20.61 -7.63
CA LYS A 190 21.24 -21.04 -8.80
C LYS A 190 21.41 -19.87 -9.77
N PRO A 191 22.51 -19.79 -10.53
CA PRO A 191 22.66 -18.77 -11.56
C PRO A 191 21.60 -18.90 -12.66
N PHE A 192 21.03 -17.77 -13.07
CA PHE A 192 20.11 -17.65 -14.20
C PHE A 192 20.43 -16.39 -15.01
N LYS A 193 20.04 -16.35 -16.28
CA LYS A 193 20.15 -15.12 -17.10
C LYS A 193 19.10 -14.13 -16.62
N SER A 194 19.49 -12.87 -16.44
CA SER A 194 18.57 -11.82 -16.00
C SER A 194 18.70 -10.55 -16.83
N LEU A 195 17.59 -9.87 -17.05
CA LEU A 195 17.49 -8.52 -17.60
C LEU A 195 16.86 -7.61 -16.55
N VAL A 196 17.65 -6.65 -16.04
CA VAL A 196 17.14 -5.63 -15.11
C VAL A 196 16.50 -4.51 -15.91
N VAL A 197 15.24 -4.20 -15.62
CA VAL A 197 14.47 -3.14 -16.29
C VAL A 197 14.21 -1.94 -15.37
N LYS A 198 14.08 -0.77 -15.99
CA LYS A 198 13.72 0.51 -15.38
C LYS A 198 12.42 1.05 -15.99
N GLY A 199 11.90 2.12 -15.40
CA GLY A 199 10.66 2.74 -15.87
C GLY A 199 10.81 3.29 -17.28
N GLY A 200 9.94 2.84 -18.19
CA GLY A 200 9.94 3.21 -19.60
C GLY A 200 10.85 2.35 -20.49
N ASP A 201 11.61 1.41 -19.92
CA ASP A 201 12.32 0.41 -20.72
C ASP A 201 11.31 -0.47 -21.46
N THR A 202 11.72 -1.00 -22.62
CA THR A 202 10.87 -1.87 -23.44
C THR A 202 11.54 -3.19 -23.78
N LEU A 203 10.71 -4.21 -24.01
CA LEU A 203 11.11 -5.52 -24.51
C LEU A 203 10.18 -5.95 -25.65
N ASP A 204 10.76 -6.14 -26.84
CA ASP A 204 10.02 -6.57 -28.02
C ASP A 204 10.01 -8.10 -28.12
N LEU A 205 8.80 -8.67 -28.02
CA LEU A 205 8.54 -10.10 -28.17
C LEU A 205 8.12 -10.47 -29.60
N GLY A 206 8.01 -9.51 -30.53
CA GLY A 206 7.55 -9.72 -31.90
C GLY A 206 6.02 -9.70 -32.03
N LYS A 207 5.50 -9.82 -33.26
CA LYS A 207 4.06 -9.66 -33.60
C LYS A 207 3.38 -8.38 -33.04
N GLY A 208 4.14 -7.33 -32.71
CA GLY A 208 3.61 -6.11 -32.11
C GLY A 208 3.51 -6.12 -30.58
N HIS A 209 3.87 -7.22 -29.92
CA HIS A 209 3.98 -7.31 -28.45
C HIS A 209 5.25 -6.60 -27.97
N ILE A 210 5.11 -5.29 -27.73
CA ILE A 210 6.17 -4.46 -27.14
C ILE A 210 5.79 -4.21 -25.69
N LEU A 211 6.48 -4.92 -24.80
CA LEU A 211 6.31 -4.75 -23.37
C LEU A 211 6.99 -3.45 -22.93
N GLU A 212 6.31 -2.65 -22.12
CA GLU A 212 6.85 -1.46 -21.45
C GLU A 212 6.75 -1.65 -19.93
N PHE A 213 7.84 -1.38 -19.22
CA PHE A 213 7.91 -1.61 -17.78
C PHE A 213 7.65 -0.32 -16.99
N VAL A 214 6.77 -0.39 -15.99
CA VAL A 214 6.45 0.69 -15.07
C VAL A 214 6.92 0.32 -13.68
N ILE A 215 7.87 1.07 -13.14
CA ILE A 215 8.30 0.88 -11.75
C ILE A 215 7.16 1.30 -10.82
N ALA A 216 6.75 0.42 -9.90
CA ALA A 216 5.61 0.61 -9.03
C ALA A 216 5.92 0.15 -7.58
N PRO A 217 7.01 0.65 -6.97
CA PRO A 217 7.54 0.11 -5.73
C PRO A 217 6.59 0.35 -4.57
N ASN A 218 6.65 -0.54 -3.60
CA ASN A 218 5.81 -0.58 -2.40
C ASN A 218 4.32 -0.76 -2.76
N LEU A 219 4.00 -1.54 -3.80
CA LEU A 219 2.63 -1.97 -4.13
C LEU A 219 2.49 -3.51 -4.14
N HIS A 220 2.74 -4.22 -3.03
CA HIS A 220 3.08 -3.69 -1.70
C HIS A 220 4.54 -3.88 -1.30
N TRP A 221 5.34 -4.60 -2.09
CA TRP A 221 6.77 -4.80 -1.85
C TRP A 221 7.65 -3.84 -2.66
N PRO A 222 8.92 -3.62 -2.26
CA PRO A 222 9.81 -2.67 -2.94
C PRO A 222 10.17 -3.06 -4.37
N ASP A 223 10.02 -4.33 -4.76
CA ASP A 223 10.42 -4.87 -6.07
C ASP A 223 9.37 -4.69 -7.18
N THR A 224 8.13 -4.36 -6.81
CA THR A 224 6.97 -4.37 -7.72
C THR A 224 7.16 -3.50 -8.96
N ILE A 225 6.83 -4.07 -10.11
CA ILE A 225 6.68 -3.40 -11.40
C ILE A 225 5.33 -3.76 -12.04
N PHE A 226 4.84 -2.92 -12.95
CA PHE A 226 3.81 -3.32 -13.90
C PHE A 226 4.45 -3.54 -15.27
N THR A 227 3.89 -4.47 -16.04
CA THR A 227 4.28 -4.73 -17.42
C THR A 227 3.11 -4.40 -18.32
N TYR A 228 3.29 -3.46 -19.25
CA TYR A 228 2.26 -3.06 -20.20
C TYR A 228 2.58 -3.62 -21.58
N ASP A 229 1.71 -4.45 -22.13
CA ASP A 229 1.79 -4.88 -23.52
C ASP A 229 1.06 -3.88 -24.43
N ARG A 230 1.85 -3.09 -25.17
CA ARG A 230 1.31 -2.07 -26.09
C ARG A 230 0.49 -2.65 -27.23
N GLY A 231 0.86 -3.83 -27.73
CA GLY A 231 0.20 -4.45 -28.88
C GLY A 231 -1.15 -5.03 -28.49
N ALA A 232 -1.21 -5.65 -27.32
CA ALA A 232 -2.43 -6.28 -26.82
C ALA A 232 -3.34 -5.33 -26.02
N GLY A 233 -2.83 -4.21 -25.52
CA GLY A 233 -3.59 -3.32 -24.63
C GLY A 233 -3.89 -3.96 -23.27
N VAL A 234 -2.93 -4.72 -22.73
CA VAL A 234 -3.04 -5.46 -21.45
C VAL A 234 -2.00 -4.95 -20.46
N LEU A 235 -2.43 -4.63 -19.24
CA LEU A 235 -1.55 -4.21 -18.15
C LEU A 235 -1.46 -5.31 -17.08
N PHE A 236 -0.29 -5.95 -16.97
CA PHE A 236 0.02 -6.94 -15.94
C PHE A 236 0.47 -6.22 -14.66
N THR A 237 -0.23 -6.47 -13.56
CA THR A 237 -0.12 -5.66 -12.34
C THR A 237 0.19 -6.45 -11.07
N CYS A 238 0.20 -7.78 -11.16
CA CYS A 238 0.33 -8.68 -10.02
C CYS A 238 -0.64 -8.25 -8.90
N ASP A 239 -0.15 -7.88 -7.71
CA ASP A 239 -1.03 -7.54 -6.60
C ASP A 239 -1.86 -6.28 -6.79
N ALA A 240 -1.35 -5.28 -7.51
CA ALA A 240 -2.09 -4.03 -7.66
C ALA A 240 -3.39 -4.30 -8.42
N PHE A 241 -4.50 -3.72 -7.92
CA PHE A 241 -5.84 -3.95 -8.44
C PHE A 241 -6.34 -5.41 -8.32
N GLY A 242 -5.65 -6.26 -7.56
CA GLY A 242 -6.10 -7.61 -7.24
C GLY A 242 -7.19 -7.66 -6.18
N MET A 243 -7.68 -8.88 -5.94
CA MET A 243 -8.58 -9.20 -4.82
C MET A 243 -8.51 -10.69 -4.45
N HIS A 244 -8.66 -11.00 -3.16
CA HIS A 244 -8.85 -12.39 -2.74
C HIS A 244 -10.31 -12.81 -2.91
N TYR A 245 -10.59 -13.41 -4.05
CA TYR A 245 -11.89 -13.96 -4.41
C TYR A 245 -11.69 -15.10 -5.41
N CYS A 246 -11.85 -16.35 -4.95
CA CYS A 246 -11.77 -17.53 -5.81
C CYS A 246 -13.11 -17.76 -6.50
N THR A 247 -13.10 -17.69 -7.83
CA THR A 247 -14.27 -17.90 -8.69
C THR A 247 -13.83 -18.45 -10.05
N GLU A 248 -14.71 -19.21 -10.69
CA GLU A 248 -14.54 -19.64 -12.09
C GLU A 248 -14.79 -18.50 -13.08
N GLN A 249 -15.38 -17.37 -12.66
CA GLN A 249 -15.47 -16.18 -13.49
C GLN A 249 -14.06 -15.63 -13.74
N VAL A 250 -13.64 -15.60 -14.99
CA VAL A 250 -12.31 -15.10 -15.39
C VAL A 250 -12.21 -13.59 -15.24
N TYR A 251 -13.32 -12.89 -15.50
CA TYR A 251 -13.39 -11.44 -15.54
C TYR A 251 -14.33 -10.88 -14.47
N ASP A 252 -14.27 -9.57 -14.29
CA ASP A 252 -15.05 -8.77 -13.34
C ASP A 252 -16.51 -8.53 -13.79
N GLU A 253 -17.23 -9.59 -14.15
CA GLU A 253 -18.59 -9.49 -14.72
C GLU A 253 -19.62 -8.90 -13.73
N ASP A 254 -19.60 -9.32 -12.47
CA ASP A 254 -20.53 -8.86 -11.43
C ASP A 254 -19.82 -8.02 -10.38
N LEU A 255 -19.79 -6.70 -10.61
CA LEU A 255 -19.18 -5.73 -9.72
C LEU A 255 -19.71 -5.83 -8.27
N SER A 256 -21.00 -6.15 -8.09
CA SER A 256 -21.63 -6.20 -6.77
C SER A 256 -21.08 -7.32 -5.89
N THR A 257 -20.64 -8.41 -6.52
CA THR A 257 -20.04 -9.56 -5.81
C THR A 257 -18.59 -9.32 -5.43
N ILE A 258 -17.86 -8.55 -6.22
CA ILE A 258 -16.40 -8.39 -6.06
C ILE A 258 -16.00 -7.13 -5.28
N GLU A 259 -16.86 -6.11 -5.21
CA GLU A 259 -16.48 -4.79 -4.67
C GLU A 259 -16.00 -4.86 -3.21
N SER A 260 -16.64 -5.67 -2.36
CA SER A 260 -16.23 -5.85 -0.97
C SER A 260 -14.85 -6.50 -0.85
N HIS A 261 -14.57 -7.53 -1.67
CA HIS A 261 -13.27 -8.20 -1.73
C HIS A 261 -12.18 -7.25 -2.24
N TYR A 262 -12.47 -6.51 -3.30
CA TYR A 262 -11.56 -5.50 -3.87
C TYR A 262 -11.25 -4.38 -2.88
N ARG A 263 -12.27 -3.88 -2.17
CA ARG A 263 -12.10 -2.88 -1.11
C ARG A 263 -11.25 -3.41 0.05
N PHE A 264 -11.55 -4.61 0.52
CA PHE A 264 -10.84 -5.22 1.63
C PHE A 264 -9.37 -5.45 1.29
N TYR A 265 -9.09 -5.97 0.09
CA TYR A 265 -7.74 -6.14 -0.44
C TYR A 265 -6.97 -4.82 -0.48
N TYR A 266 -7.59 -3.75 -1.00
CA TYR A 266 -7.01 -2.41 -0.99
C TYR A 266 -6.69 -1.93 0.44
N ASP A 267 -7.65 -2.02 1.36
CA ASP A 267 -7.48 -1.53 2.73
C ASP A 267 -6.33 -2.24 3.46
N CYS A 268 -6.08 -3.52 3.16
CA CYS A 268 -5.01 -4.31 3.78
C CYS A 268 -3.65 -4.05 3.12
N LEU A 269 -3.56 -4.16 1.79
CA LEU A 269 -2.26 -4.21 1.10
C LEU A 269 -1.84 -2.86 0.49
N MET A 270 -2.80 -2.08 -0.02
CA MET A 270 -2.50 -0.91 -0.84
C MET A 270 -2.64 0.42 -0.10
N ARG A 271 -3.56 0.48 0.87
CA ARG A 271 -3.85 1.69 1.64
C ARG A 271 -2.64 2.23 2.41
N PRO A 272 -1.79 1.41 3.07
CA PRO A 272 -0.56 1.92 3.69
C PRO A 272 0.30 2.71 2.67
N ASN A 273 0.35 2.22 1.44
CA ASN A 273 1.13 2.78 0.34
C ASN A 273 0.32 3.70 -0.58
N SER A 274 -0.71 4.40 -0.06
CA SER A 274 -1.61 5.27 -0.84
C SER A 274 -0.89 6.29 -1.75
N ARG A 275 0.28 6.81 -1.35
CA ARG A 275 1.09 7.70 -2.21
C ARG A 275 1.70 6.97 -3.41
N SER A 276 2.19 5.75 -3.19
CA SER A 276 2.70 4.88 -4.25
C SER A 276 1.58 4.51 -5.23
N VAL A 277 0.36 4.25 -4.73
CA VAL A 277 -0.82 3.99 -5.58
C VAL A 277 -1.08 5.17 -6.51
N LEU A 278 -1.17 6.40 -5.98
CA LEU A 278 -1.39 7.60 -6.80
C LEU A 278 -0.25 7.85 -7.79
N THR A 279 0.99 7.51 -7.41
CA THR A 279 2.15 7.65 -8.30
C THR A 279 2.08 6.64 -9.45
N ALA A 280 1.73 5.38 -9.17
CA ALA A 280 1.56 4.34 -10.17
C ALA A 280 0.41 4.67 -11.13
N LEU A 281 -0.75 5.10 -10.60
CA LEU A 281 -1.88 5.58 -11.41
C LEU A 281 -1.49 6.71 -12.36
N LYS A 282 -0.67 7.67 -11.89
CA LYS A 282 -0.13 8.74 -12.74
C LYS A 282 0.83 8.21 -13.81
N ARG A 283 1.63 7.18 -13.52
CA ARG A 283 2.57 6.59 -14.50
C ARG A 283 1.83 5.87 -15.62
N VAL A 284 0.71 5.23 -15.32
CA VAL A 284 -0.09 4.49 -16.33
C VAL A 284 -1.16 5.35 -17.02
N SER A 285 -1.38 6.61 -16.62
CA SER A 285 -2.52 7.41 -17.12
C SER A 285 -2.50 7.72 -18.62
N GLY A 286 -1.35 7.58 -19.28
CA GLY A 286 -1.19 7.77 -20.72
C GLY A 286 -1.16 6.47 -21.53
N MET A 287 -1.34 5.32 -20.87
CA MET A 287 -1.36 4.00 -21.51
C MET A 287 -2.79 3.64 -21.88
N GLU A 288 -2.97 3.00 -23.03
CA GLU A 288 -4.28 2.63 -23.58
C GLU A 288 -4.49 1.12 -23.44
N PHE A 289 -4.98 0.69 -22.27
CA PHE A 289 -5.29 -0.71 -22.00
C PHE A 289 -6.79 -0.90 -21.73
N GLY A 290 -7.32 -2.04 -22.20
CA GLY A 290 -8.69 -2.49 -21.95
C GLY A 290 -8.78 -3.60 -20.90
N VAL A 291 -7.64 -4.17 -20.51
CA VAL A 291 -7.57 -5.27 -19.54
C VAL A 291 -6.46 -4.99 -18.51
N ILE A 292 -6.79 -5.16 -17.22
CA ILE A 292 -5.80 -5.31 -16.15
C ILE A 292 -5.73 -6.79 -15.79
N ALA A 293 -4.56 -7.37 -16.05
CA ALA A 293 -4.19 -8.73 -15.70
C ALA A 293 -3.64 -8.74 -14.26
N THR A 294 -4.48 -9.16 -13.32
CA THR A 294 -4.25 -9.16 -11.86
C THR A 294 -3.63 -10.47 -11.39
N GLY A 295 -2.75 -10.45 -10.40
CA GLY A 295 -2.19 -11.65 -9.76
C GLY A 295 -3.21 -12.43 -8.93
N HIS A 296 -4.24 -11.75 -8.41
CA HIS A 296 -5.30 -12.35 -7.60
C HIS A 296 -6.70 -11.98 -8.05
N GLY A 297 -7.60 -12.97 -8.04
CA GLY A 297 -9.02 -12.80 -8.34
C GLY A 297 -9.31 -12.80 -9.83
N PRO A 298 -10.48 -12.27 -10.24
CA PRO A 298 -10.79 -12.03 -11.65
C PRO A 298 -9.89 -10.94 -12.25
N LEU A 299 -9.68 -11.03 -13.56
CA LEU A 299 -9.07 -9.97 -14.37
C LEU A 299 -10.07 -8.83 -14.54
N LEU A 300 -9.58 -7.60 -14.66
CA LEU A 300 -10.45 -6.43 -14.84
C LEU A 300 -10.55 -6.10 -16.33
N THR A 301 -11.76 -6.13 -16.88
CA THR A 301 -12.04 -5.71 -18.26
C THR A 301 -13.31 -4.86 -18.34
N TYR A 302 -14.37 -5.22 -17.62
CA TYR A 302 -15.66 -4.55 -17.71
C TYR A 302 -15.72 -3.28 -16.84
N ASN A 303 -14.99 -3.24 -15.73
CA ASN A 303 -15.05 -2.16 -14.74
C ASN A 303 -13.68 -1.50 -14.49
N VAL A 304 -12.73 -1.60 -15.42
CA VAL A 304 -11.36 -1.05 -15.29
C VAL A 304 -11.37 0.40 -14.80
N ALA A 305 -12.11 1.28 -15.48
CA ALA A 305 -12.14 2.70 -15.12
C ALA A 305 -12.78 2.96 -13.74
N GLU A 306 -13.84 2.22 -13.40
CA GLU A 306 -14.50 2.37 -12.10
C GLU A 306 -13.59 1.90 -10.96
N LEU A 307 -13.00 0.70 -11.09
CA LEU A 307 -12.16 0.09 -10.07
C LEU A 307 -10.84 0.84 -9.88
N MET A 308 -10.23 1.37 -10.96
CA MET A 308 -9.08 2.28 -10.85
C MET A 308 -9.46 3.60 -10.15
N ASN A 309 -10.61 4.18 -10.50
CA ASN A 309 -11.09 5.41 -9.85
C ASN A 309 -11.40 5.20 -8.36
N LYS A 310 -11.88 4.00 -7.96
CA LYS A 310 -12.01 3.63 -6.54
C LYS A 310 -10.65 3.65 -5.84
N TYR A 311 -9.62 3.01 -6.40
CA TYR A 311 -8.25 3.07 -5.86
C TYR A 311 -7.73 4.50 -5.75
N GLU A 312 -7.93 5.34 -6.78
CA GLU A 312 -7.54 6.75 -6.75
C GLU A 312 -8.26 7.50 -5.63
N THR A 313 -9.58 7.37 -5.57
CA THR A 313 -10.43 8.05 -4.59
C THR A 313 -10.08 7.63 -3.18
N TRP A 314 -9.95 6.32 -2.92
CA TRP A 314 -9.59 5.81 -1.60
C TRP A 314 -8.20 6.27 -1.17
N SER A 315 -7.25 6.29 -2.10
CA SER A 315 -5.89 6.77 -1.82
C SER A 315 -5.90 8.26 -1.51
N ARG A 316 -6.58 9.09 -2.30
CA ARG A 316 -6.75 10.52 -2.00
C ARG A 316 -7.42 10.73 -0.64
N GLN A 317 -8.49 10.00 -0.34
CA GLN A 317 -9.17 10.08 0.95
C GLN A 317 -8.27 9.67 2.12
N ALA A 318 -7.43 8.64 1.95
CA ALA A 318 -6.47 8.22 2.96
C ALA A 318 -5.43 9.33 3.22
N LEU A 319 -5.01 10.07 2.18
CA LEU A 319 -4.14 11.24 2.31
C LEU A 319 -4.85 12.50 2.85
N GLU A 320 -6.12 12.72 2.55
CA GLU A 320 -6.89 13.90 2.98
C GLU A 320 -7.41 13.80 4.41
N LYS A 321 -7.91 12.63 4.82
CA LYS A 321 -8.36 12.35 6.20
C LYS A 321 -7.17 12.13 7.14
N GLN A 322 -5.96 12.36 6.67
CA GLN A 322 -4.72 12.12 7.37
C GLN A 322 -4.60 13.05 8.59
N LEU A 323 -4.92 12.48 9.76
CA LEU A 323 -4.66 13.16 11.01
C LEU A 323 -3.17 13.13 11.35
N ALA A 324 -2.45 12.09 10.96
CA ALA A 324 -1.01 12.02 11.13
C ALA A 324 -0.45 10.92 10.23
N THR A 325 0.87 10.91 10.07
CA THR A 325 1.60 9.77 9.53
C THR A 325 2.37 9.10 10.66
N VAL A 326 2.50 7.79 10.63
CA VAL A 326 3.44 7.06 11.48
C VAL A 326 4.40 6.29 10.58
N ALA A 327 5.70 6.46 10.83
CA ALA A 327 6.71 5.62 10.22
C ALA A 327 6.75 4.30 11.00
N VAL A 328 6.54 3.18 10.33
CA VAL A 328 6.70 1.84 10.92
C VAL A 328 7.99 1.27 10.34
N LEU A 329 9.01 1.26 11.17
CA LEU A 329 10.36 0.82 10.84
C LEU A 329 10.47 -0.65 11.21
N TYR A 330 10.61 -1.52 10.21
CA TYR A 330 10.67 -2.97 10.37
C TYR A 330 11.92 -3.55 9.72
N ILE A 331 12.16 -4.85 9.91
CA ILE A 331 13.33 -5.54 9.36
C ILE A 331 12.84 -6.77 8.60
N SER A 332 12.94 -6.73 7.28
CA SER A 332 12.60 -7.88 6.43
C SER A 332 13.47 -9.09 6.74
N ASP A 333 12.90 -10.29 6.59
CA ASP A 333 13.60 -11.57 6.80
C ASP A 333 14.19 -11.76 8.22
N TYR A 334 13.68 -11.04 9.22
CA TYR A 334 14.14 -11.12 10.60
C TYR A 334 13.03 -11.45 11.59
N GLY A 335 13.05 -12.69 12.11
CA GLY A 335 12.05 -13.18 13.06
C GLY A 335 10.63 -13.09 12.51
N PHE A 336 9.77 -12.39 13.23
CA PHE A 336 8.40 -12.06 12.85
C PHE A 336 8.21 -10.56 12.62
N SER A 337 9.30 -9.80 12.37
CA SER A 337 9.26 -8.34 12.27
C SER A 337 8.26 -7.87 11.21
N ASP A 338 8.31 -8.45 10.01
CA ASP A 338 7.39 -8.17 8.91
C ASP A 338 5.95 -8.27 9.37
N ARG A 339 5.57 -9.44 9.89
CA ARG A 339 4.17 -9.74 10.23
C ARG A 339 3.64 -8.94 11.41
N LEU A 340 4.45 -8.78 12.44
CA LEU A 340 4.08 -8.03 13.62
C LEU A 340 3.97 -6.52 13.31
N SER A 341 4.83 -6.00 12.44
CA SER A 341 4.78 -4.61 11.99
C SER A 341 3.52 -4.32 11.17
N GLN A 342 3.06 -5.28 10.35
CA GLN A 342 1.81 -5.17 9.59
C GLN A 342 0.58 -5.17 10.52
N ALA A 343 0.56 -5.98 11.58
CA ALA A 343 -0.50 -5.91 12.59
C ALA A 343 -0.57 -4.52 13.26
N LEU A 344 0.58 -3.95 13.64
CA LEU A 344 0.67 -2.57 14.13
C LEU A 344 0.15 -1.55 13.10
N ALA A 345 0.54 -1.69 11.84
CA ALA A 345 0.10 -0.84 10.74
C ALA A 345 -1.41 -0.91 10.52
N ARG A 346 -2.00 -2.11 10.63
CA ARG A 346 -3.45 -2.34 10.56
C ARG A 346 -4.19 -1.57 11.66
N GLY A 347 -3.69 -1.62 12.90
CA GLY A 347 -4.23 -0.85 14.01
C GLY A 347 -4.21 0.66 13.77
N LEU A 348 -3.09 1.17 13.25
CA LEU A 348 -2.93 2.58 12.91
C LEU A 348 -3.91 3.01 11.81
N THR A 349 -4.02 2.24 10.73
CA THR A 349 -4.90 2.57 9.60
C THR A 349 -6.39 2.59 9.97
N LYS A 350 -6.83 1.74 10.93
CA LYS A 350 -8.19 1.77 11.51
C LYS A 350 -8.55 3.13 12.13
N THR A 351 -7.56 3.90 12.58
CA THR A 351 -7.75 5.22 13.20
C THR A 351 -7.57 6.41 12.25
N ASN A 352 -7.51 6.15 10.93
CA ASN A 352 -7.23 7.16 9.88
C ASN A 352 -5.83 7.79 9.99
N ILE A 353 -4.88 7.05 10.54
CA ILE A 353 -3.46 7.37 10.47
C ILE A 353 -2.88 6.72 9.22
N LEU A 354 -2.10 7.47 8.45
CA LEU A 354 -1.30 6.88 7.39
C LEU A 354 -0.08 6.20 7.98
N VAL A 355 0.31 5.11 7.35
CA VAL A 355 1.48 4.34 7.75
C VAL A 355 2.48 4.36 6.61
N ASP A 356 3.69 4.85 6.88
CA ASP A 356 4.83 4.65 5.99
C ASP A 356 5.63 3.47 6.52
N MET A 357 5.51 2.32 5.87
CA MET A 357 6.32 1.14 6.17
C MET A 357 7.72 1.37 5.58
N LEU A 358 8.78 1.16 6.37
CA LEU A 358 10.16 1.26 5.91
C LEU A 358 10.98 0.09 6.43
N ASP A 359 11.51 -0.71 5.52
CA ASP A 359 12.41 -1.80 5.83
C ASP A 359 13.84 -1.27 6.06
N LEU A 360 14.37 -1.48 7.27
CA LEU A 360 15.71 -1.03 7.64
C LEU A 360 16.83 -1.87 7.03
N ASN A 361 16.54 -3.02 6.40
CA ASN A 361 17.55 -3.78 5.66
C ASN A 361 17.84 -3.18 4.29
N SER A 362 16.82 -2.63 3.62
CA SER A 362 16.92 -2.12 2.26
C SER A 362 17.01 -0.60 2.15
N ALA A 363 16.50 0.14 3.14
CA ALA A 363 16.52 1.60 3.15
C ALA A 363 17.92 2.19 3.34
N ASP A 364 18.11 3.42 2.87
CA ASP A 364 19.29 4.22 3.20
C ASP A 364 19.03 5.28 4.28
N SER A 365 20.09 5.94 4.74
CA SER A 365 20.00 6.96 5.80
C SER A 365 19.17 8.18 5.38
N GLN A 366 19.19 8.59 4.11
CA GLN A 366 18.41 9.73 3.64
C GLN A 366 16.92 9.38 3.61
N GLU A 367 16.57 8.21 3.09
CA GLU A 367 15.19 7.71 3.08
C GLU A 367 14.61 7.60 4.49
N LEU A 368 15.39 7.09 5.45
CA LEU A 368 15.00 7.04 6.86
C LEU A 368 14.76 8.45 7.43
N ILE A 369 15.70 9.37 7.23
CA ILE A 369 15.57 10.75 7.73
C ILE A 369 14.33 11.42 7.15
N GLU A 370 14.07 11.26 5.86
CA GLU A 370 12.88 11.80 5.20
C GLU A 370 11.60 11.17 5.76
N CYS A 371 11.57 9.84 5.93
CA CYS A 371 10.43 9.11 6.49
C CYS A 371 10.11 9.51 7.93
N VAL A 372 11.12 9.55 8.80
CA VAL A 372 10.94 9.92 10.20
C VAL A 372 10.57 11.39 10.34
N SER A 373 11.21 12.28 9.55
CA SER A 373 10.97 13.72 9.61
C SER A 373 9.58 14.12 9.08
N ARG A 374 8.97 13.38 8.15
CA ARG A 374 7.58 13.62 7.72
C ARG A 374 6.54 13.02 8.67
N SER A 375 6.97 12.13 9.56
CA SER A 375 6.07 11.40 10.45
C SER A 375 5.72 12.16 11.72
N SER A 376 4.53 11.88 12.24
CA SER A 376 4.00 12.41 13.49
C SER A 376 4.21 11.45 14.67
N GLY A 377 4.47 10.17 14.40
CA GLY A 377 4.93 9.16 15.36
C GLY A 377 5.85 8.16 14.68
N VAL A 378 6.54 7.32 15.45
CA VAL A 378 7.38 6.23 14.95
C VAL A 378 7.04 4.95 15.68
N VAL A 379 6.98 3.85 14.95
CA VAL A 379 7.05 2.49 15.48
C VAL A 379 8.42 1.95 15.06
N LEU A 380 9.17 1.39 16.01
CA LEU A 380 10.41 0.69 15.75
C LEU A 380 10.25 -0.77 16.18
N MET A 381 10.31 -1.66 15.20
CA MET A 381 10.54 -3.08 15.47
C MET A 381 11.99 -3.28 15.87
N THR A 382 12.26 -4.11 16.88
CA THR A 382 13.64 -4.35 17.34
C THR A 382 14.47 -4.97 16.22
N PRO A 383 15.62 -4.38 15.85
CA PRO A 383 16.54 -5.00 14.91
C PRO A 383 17.31 -6.15 15.58
N PRO A 384 18.04 -6.96 14.80
CA PRO A 384 19.07 -7.83 15.36
C PRO A 384 20.18 -7.03 16.06
N SER A 385 20.84 -7.62 17.04
CA SER A 385 21.96 -7.04 17.81
C SER A 385 23.19 -6.76 16.93
N SER A 386 23.24 -7.35 15.73
CA SER A 386 24.25 -7.09 14.71
C SER A 386 23.64 -6.97 13.32
N GLY A 387 24.28 -6.22 12.42
CA GLY A 387 23.82 -6.07 11.03
C GLY A 387 23.71 -4.62 10.55
N SER A 388 23.31 -4.46 9.29
CA SER A 388 23.17 -3.16 8.63
C SER A 388 22.09 -2.28 9.29
N ALA A 389 20.99 -2.89 9.74
CA ALA A 389 19.87 -2.19 10.39
C ALA A 389 20.29 -1.36 11.62
N ASN A 390 21.30 -1.79 12.39
CA ASN A 390 21.76 -1.06 13.58
C ASN A 390 22.40 0.29 13.28
N SER A 391 23.04 0.40 12.11
CA SER A 391 23.57 1.69 11.64
C SER A 391 22.43 2.69 11.39
N LEU A 392 21.30 2.22 10.85
CA LEU A 392 20.12 3.04 10.62
C LEU A 392 19.38 3.37 11.91
N VAL A 393 19.34 2.48 12.90
CA VAL A 393 18.81 2.83 14.24
C VAL A 393 19.63 3.96 14.89
N SER A 394 20.94 4.00 14.65
CA SER A 394 21.76 5.14 15.09
C SER A 394 21.39 6.44 14.37
N THR A 395 21.12 6.37 13.06
CA THR A 395 20.59 7.51 12.29
C THR A 395 19.19 7.94 12.77
N LEU A 396 18.33 7.00 13.15
CA LEU A 396 17.00 7.27 13.72
C LEU A 396 17.08 8.12 14.98
N TYR A 397 18.01 7.81 15.88
CA TYR A 397 18.23 8.62 17.10
C TYR A 397 18.58 10.07 16.78
N ALA A 398 19.30 10.33 15.69
CA ALA A 398 19.61 11.68 15.25
C ALA A 398 18.44 12.37 14.52
N ALA A 399 17.56 11.60 13.88
CA ALA A 399 16.44 12.11 13.09
C ALA A 399 15.15 12.34 13.90
N ILE A 400 14.98 11.66 15.04
CA ILE A 400 13.77 11.72 15.86
C ILE A 400 13.56 13.11 16.46
N LYS A 401 12.31 13.61 16.45
CA LYS A 401 11.97 14.89 17.08
C LYS A 401 11.58 14.67 18.54
N THR A 402 12.01 15.54 19.45
CA THR A 402 11.79 15.42 20.92
C THR A 402 10.33 15.21 21.37
N LYS A 403 9.33 15.59 20.56
CA LYS A 403 7.89 15.43 20.88
C LYS A 403 7.19 14.34 20.05
N GLN A 404 7.93 13.59 19.26
CA GLN A 404 7.40 12.52 18.41
C GLN A 404 7.25 11.26 19.28
N PRO A 405 6.02 10.73 19.47
CA PRO A 405 5.82 9.49 20.20
C PRO A 405 6.50 8.34 19.45
N VAL A 406 7.18 7.50 20.21
CA VAL A 406 7.86 6.30 19.71
C VAL A 406 7.26 5.08 20.39
N VAL A 407 6.81 4.10 19.60
CA VAL A 407 6.44 2.77 20.08
C VAL A 407 7.56 1.82 19.71
N ILE A 408 7.98 0.98 20.66
CA ILE A 408 9.04 -0.02 20.47
C ILE A 408 8.40 -1.38 20.63
N ALA A 409 8.67 -2.29 19.69
CA ALA A 409 8.05 -3.59 19.64
C ALA A 409 9.06 -4.67 19.25
N GLU A 410 9.03 -5.83 19.91
CA GLU A 410 9.94 -6.93 19.61
C GLU A 410 9.59 -7.59 18.27
N SER A 411 10.63 -8.00 17.54
CA SER A 411 10.52 -8.78 16.29
C SER A 411 10.51 -10.29 16.53
N TYR A 412 10.94 -10.76 17.70
CA TYR A 412 11.11 -12.19 18.01
C TYR A 412 12.04 -12.90 17.00
N GLY A 413 13.19 -12.30 16.73
CA GLY A 413 14.22 -12.84 15.84
C GLY A 413 15.28 -13.69 16.54
N GLY A 414 15.35 -13.65 17.87
CA GLY A 414 16.21 -14.50 18.70
C GLY A 414 17.59 -13.94 19.01
N ASP A 415 18.06 -12.96 18.22
CA ASP A 415 19.24 -12.13 18.49
C ASP A 415 18.84 -10.64 18.60
N ASP A 416 17.63 -10.34 19.05
CA ASP A 416 17.08 -8.98 19.07
C ASP A 416 17.95 -8.05 19.93
N GLU A 417 18.21 -6.84 19.43
CA GLU A 417 18.78 -5.77 20.25
C GLU A 417 17.86 -5.57 21.47
N PRO A 418 18.39 -5.59 22.71
CA PRO A 418 17.56 -5.55 23.90
C PRO A 418 16.67 -4.30 23.92
N VAL A 419 15.36 -4.50 24.01
CA VAL A 419 14.35 -3.44 24.07
C VAL A 419 14.70 -2.38 25.11
N ASP A 420 15.19 -2.80 26.27
CA ASP A 420 15.54 -1.89 27.37
C ASP A 420 16.70 -0.95 26.99
N THR A 421 17.67 -1.41 26.19
CA THR A 421 18.75 -0.58 25.65
C THR A 421 18.21 0.48 24.69
N ILE A 422 17.29 0.09 23.81
CA ILE A 422 16.66 1.00 22.84
C ILE A 422 15.83 2.05 23.57
N ILE A 423 15.04 1.64 24.56
CA ILE A 423 14.25 2.53 25.42
C ILE A 423 15.15 3.55 26.10
N GLN A 424 16.24 3.10 26.73
CA GLN A 424 17.14 4.00 27.44
C GLN A 424 17.69 5.09 26.52
N ARG A 425 18.09 4.74 25.30
CA ARG A 425 18.58 5.71 24.31
C ARG A 425 17.51 6.74 23.93
N PHE A 426 16.26 6.33 23.75
CA PHE A 426 15.17 7.28 23.48
C PHE A 426 14.87 8.17 24.70
N VAL A 427 14.91 7.61 25.91
CA VAL A 427 14.73 8.37 27.15
C VAL A 427 15.83 9.41 27.33
N ASP A 428 17.08 9.07 27.03
CA ASP A 428 18.23 9.98 27.10
C ASP A 428 18.09 11.17 26.11
N LEU A 429 17.38 10.95 24.99
CA LEU A 429 17.02 12.00 24.02
C LEU A 429 15.78 12.82 24.44
N GLY A 430 15.21 12.55 25.60
CA GLY A 430 14.00 13.21 26.12
C GLY A 430 12.72 12.79 25.41
N ILE A 431 12.70 11.65 24.73
CA ILE A 431 11.52 11.11 24.05
C ILE A 431 10.62 10.42 25.08
N THR A 432 9.33 10.70 25.00
CA THR A 432 8.32 10.01 25.81
C THR A 432 7.71 8.86 25.02
N LEU A 433 7.77 7.66 25.58
CA LEU A 433 7.07 6.48 25.05
C LEU A 433 5.59 6.57 25.49
N PRO A 434 4.64 6.51 24.55
CA PRO A 434 3.21 6.64 24.87
C PRO A 434 2.63 5.41 25.57
N GLN A 435 3.33 4.27 25.47
CA GLN A 435 2.94 2.99 26.03
C GLN A 435 4.20 2.15 26.35
N PRO A 436 4.07 1.13 27.22
CA PRO A 436 5.15 0.16 27.44
C PRO A 436 5.57 -0.53 26.14
N PRO A 437 6.82 -1.01 26.03
CA PRO A 437 7.24 -1.75 24.84
C PRO A 437 6.43 -3.04 24.68
N LEU A 438 6.16 -3.40 23.44
CA LEU A 438 5.59 -4.70 23.12
C LEU A 438 6.69 -5.75 23.18
N ARG A 439 6.48 -6.78 24.00
CA ARG A 439 7.42 -7.88 24.18
C ARG A 439 6.78 -9.20 23.79
N VAL A 440 7.56 -10.06 23.17
CA VAL A 440 7.15 -11.36 22.64
C VAL A 440 8.04 -12.42 23.29
N LYS A 441 7.45 -13.23 24.17
CA LYS A 441 8.19 -14.25 24.95
C LYS A 441 8.23 -15.62 24.29
N GLU A 442 7.32 -15.84 23.37
CA GLU A 442 7.09 -17.11 22.70
C GLU A 442 6.67 -16.83 21.26
N THR A 443 6.69 -17.85 20.42
CA THR A 443 6.31 -17.74 19.01
C THR A 443 4.96 -17.01 18.88
N PRO A 444 4.87 -15.93 18.08
CA PRO A 444 3.65 -15.14 17.96
C PRO A 444 2.40 -15.99 17.68
N THR A 445 1.33 -15.68 18.41
CA THR A 445 0.01 -16.28 18.25
C THR A 445 -0.99 -15.22 17.78
N GLU A 446 -2.22 -15.61 17.47
CA GLU A 446 -3.31 -14.66 17.17
C GLU A 446 -3.47 -13.59 18.25
N ALA A 447 -3.28 -13.96 19.52
CA ALA A 447 -3.34 -13.01 20.63
C ALA A 447 -2.19 -11.99 20.58
N THR A 448 -1.00 -12.41 20.14
CA THR A 448 0.15 -11.52 19.91
C THR A 448 -0.14 -10.53 18.80
N TYR A 449 -0.66 -10.99 17.65
CA TYR A 449 -1.04 -10.11 16.54
C TYR A 449 -2.12 -9.11 16.93
N GLN A 450 -3.14 -9.57 17.68
CA GLN A 450 -4.19 -8.71 18.21
C GLN A 450 -3.62 -7.63 19.15
N GLN A 451 -2.67 -7.98 20.03
CA GLN A 451 -2.00 -7.02 20.91
C GLN A 451 -1.23 -5.95 20.12
N TYR A 452 -0.55 -6.34 19.06
CA TYR A 452 0.18 -5.43 18.18
C TYR A 452 -0.77 -4.49 17.41
N GLU A 453 -1.89 -5.03 16.94
CA GLU A 453 -2.95 -4.24 16.32
C GLU A 453 -3.60 -3.24 17.30
N GLU A 454 -3.85 -3.64 18.54
CA GLU A 454 -4.36 -2.76 19.60
C GLU A 454 -3.37 -1.64 19.91
N ALA A 455 -2.09 -1.96 20.03
CA ALA A 455 -1.03 -0.97 20.23
C ALA A 455 -0.94 0.04 19.08
N GLY A 456 -1.17 -0.40 17.83
CA GLY A 456 -1.26 0.49 16.67
C GLY A 456 -2.49 1.40 16.75
N THR A 457 -3.62 0.83 17.18
CA THR A 457 -4.87 1.57 17.41
C THR A 457 -4.69 2.64 18.49
N ASP A 458 -4.05 2.31 19.61
CA ASP A 458 -3.81 3.23 20.73
C ASP A 458 -2.90 4.40 20.34
N LEU A 459 -1.79 4.11 19.65
CA LEU A 459 -0.93 5.16 19.09
C LEU A 459 -1.71 6.06 18.12
N GLY A 460 -2.54 5.46 17.28
CA GLY A 460 -3.34 6.21 16.32
C GLY A 460 -4.42 7.08 16.96
N GLN A 461 -5.05 6.60 18.02
CA GLN A 461 -5.95 7.40 18.86
C GLN A 461 -5.23 8.57 19.52
N LEU A 462 -4.03 8.34 20.08
CA LEU A 462 -3.21 9.40 20.68
C LEU A 462 -2.90 10.52 19.68
N LEU A 463 -2.51 10.16 18.45
CA LEU A 463 -2.16 11.12 17.40
C LEU A 463 -3.38 11.85 16.84
N SER A 464 -4.54 11.20 16.79
CA SER A 464 -5.79 11.80 16.31
C SER A 464 -6.45 12.72 17.35
N GLN A 465 -6.33 12.45 18.65
CA GLN A 465 -6.97 13.22 19.73
C GLN A 465 -6.71 14.72 19.66
N LYS A 466 -5.46 15.17 19.42
CA LYS A 466 -5.15 16.60 19.32
C LYS A 466 -5.87 17.28 18.16
N LYS A 467 -5.92 16.63 17.00
CA LYS A 467 -6.58 17.17 15.80
C LYS A 467 -8.10 17.11 15.90
N VAL A 468 -8.65 16.05 16.50
CA VAL A 468 -10.09 15.94 16.80
C VAL A 468 -10.52 17.04 17.78
N ILE A 469 -9.75 17.27 18.86
CA ILE A 469 -10.02 18.36 19.81
C ILE A 469 -9.89 19.73 19.13
N GLN A 470 -8.91 19.91 18.24
CA GLN A 470 -8.73 21.16 17.50
C GLN A 470 -9.85 21.39 16.49
N SER A 471 -10.29 20.38 15.74
CA SER A 471 -11.39 20.47 14.78
C SER A 471 -12.73 20.71 15.48
N ILE A 472 -12.94 20.07 16.64
CA ILE A 472 -14.09 20.34 17.51
C ILE A 472 -14.04 21.81 17.94
N LYS A 473 -12.92 22.30 18.46
CA LYS A 473 -12.78 23.71 18.89
C LYS A 473 -13.00 24.73 17.75
N THR A 474 -12.57 24.43 16.52
CA THR A 474 -12.76 25.34 15.37
C THR A 474 -14.16 25.30 14.78
N ASN A 475 -14.87 24.18 14.89
CA ASN A 475 -16.20 24.00 14.30
C ASN A 475 -17.36 24.15 15.30
N ILE A 476 -17.08 24.40 16.59
CA ILE A 476 -18.11 24.72 17.57
C ILE A 476 -18.61 26.16 17.33
N PRO A 477 -19.92 26.37 17.07
CA PRO A 477 -20.53 27.70 17.03
C PRO A 477 -20.28 28.43 18.36
N ILE A 478 -19.99 29.74 18.32
CA ILE A 478 -19.70 30.58 19.50
C ILE A 478 -20.69 30.38 20.65
N ASN A 479 -21.96 30.13 20.34
CA ASN A 479 -23.02 29.93 21.32
C ASN A 479 -22.86 28.60 22.08
N ILE A 480 -22.41 27.55 21.40
CA ILE A 480 -22.11 26.23 21.99
C ILE A 480 -20.78 26.28 22.75
N ALA A 481 -19.77 27.01 22.25
CA ALA A 481 -18.51 27.19 22.98
C ALA A 481 -18.74 27.92 24.33
N LYS A 482 -19.63 28.92 24.35
CA LYS A 482 -20.05 29.62 25.58
C LYS A 482 -20.82 28.71 26.54
N ALA A 483 -21.61 27.76 26.04
CA ALA A 483 -22.31 26.78 26.87
C ALA A 483 -21.34 25.73 27.44
N ILE A 484 -20.42 25.21 26.63
CA ILE A 484 -19.39 24.24 27.03
C ILE A 484 -18.40 24.86 28.02
N ALA A 485 -18.04 26.14 27.88
CA ALA A 485 -17.19 26.85 28.85
C ALA A 485 -17.83 27.02 30.24
N ARG A 486 -19.15 26.78 30.37
CA ARG A 486 -19.86 26.70 31.66
C ARG A 486 -19.95 25.27 32.20
N VAL A 487 -19.54 24.27 31.40
CA VAL A 487 -19.39 22.88 31.83
C VAL A 487 -17.94 22.70 32.26
N SER A 488 -17.70 22.69 33.56
CA SER A 488 -16.37 22.36 34.09
C SER A 488 -16.08 20.89 33.80
N GLY A 489 -14.95 20.57 33.15
CA GLY A 489 -14.49 19.19 32.94
C GLY A 489 -13.66 18.70 34.12
N GLY A 490 -14.11 17.64 34.80
CA GLY A 490 -13.48 17.01 35.96
C GLY A 490 -14.31 15.82 36.46
N LEU A 491 -13.73 14.92 37.26
CA LEU A 491 -14.48 13.85 37.91
C LEU A 491 -15.22 14.43 39.12
N TYR A 492 -16.55 14.53 39.07
CA TYR A 492 -17.35 15.13 40.13
C TYR A 492 -17.94 14.08 41.06
N VAL A 493 -17.89 14.33 42.36
CA VAL A 493 -18.71 13.61 43.34
C VAL A 493 -19.93 14.46 43.63
N VAL A 494 -21.07 14.10 43.05
CA VAL A 494 -22.34 14.79 43.27
C VAL A 494 -23.02 14.16 44.47
N THR A 495 -23.16 14.93 45.54
CA THR A 495 -23.84 14.50 46.76
C THR A 495 -25.22 15.15 46.86
N ALA A 496 -26.25 14.37 47.19
CA ALA A 496 -27.60 14.85 47.42
C ALA A 496 -28.09 14.49 48.82
N LYS A 497 -28.87 15.39 49.44
CA LYS A 497 -29.52 15.18 50.74
C LYS A 497 -30.98 15.62 50.67
N LYS A 498 -31.91 14.74 51.06
CA LYS A 498 -33.33 15.05 51.23
C LYS A 498 -33.80 14.53 52.58
N GLY A 499 -34.09 15.44 53.51
CA GLY A 499 -34.38 15.08 54.90
C GLY A 499 -33.19 14.38 55.56
N ALA A 500 -33.41 13.18 56.11
CA ALA A 500 -32.37 12.35 56.74
C ALA A 500 -31.54 11.54 55.72
N SER A 501 -32.02 11.35 54.49
CA SER A 501 -31.38 10.50 53.47
C SER A 501 -30.25 11.24 52.75
N ARG A 502 -29.14 10.54 52.51
CA ARG A 502 -27.97 11.03 51.76
C ARG A 502 -27.60 10.04 50.66
N GLY A 503 -27.18 10.55 49.51
CA GLY A 503 -26.66 9.76 48.40
C GLY A 503 -25.51 10.49 47.70
N ALA A 504 -24.62 9.73 47.06
CA ALA A 504 -23.52 10.27 46.27
C ALA A 504 -23.38 9.49 44.96
N MET A 505 -23.03 10.18 43.88
CA MET A 505 -22.70 9.55 42.60
C MET A 505 -21.47 10.21 41.99
N ILE A 506 -20.70 9.43 41.23
CA ILE A 506 -19.59 9.95 40.44
C ILE A 506 -20.13 10.31 39.05
N ALA A 507 -19.92 11.55 38.63
CA ALA A 507 -20.31 12.03 37.32
C ALA A 507 -19.08 12.55 36.57
N SER A 508 -18.93 12.14 35.31
CA SER A 508 -17.86 12.62 34.42
C SER A 508 -18.11 14.05 33.91
N TRP A 509 -19.31 14.61 34.14
CA TRP A 509 -19.66 15.99 33.87
C TRP A 509 -20.91 16.42 34.69
N VAL A 510 -21.00 17.71 35.02
CA VAL A 510 -22.17 18.33 35.68
C VAL A 510 -22.51 19.62 34.93
N SER A 511 -23.78 19.84 34.64
CA SER A 511 -24.30 21.02 33.95
C SER A 511 -25.22 21.81 34.88
N GLN A 512 -25.03 23.13 34.96
CA GLN A 512 -25.94 24.04 35.67
C GLN A 512 -26.92 24.61 34.63
N VAL A 513 -28.21 24.28 34.76
CA VAL A 513 -29.28 24.82 33.90
C VAL A 513 -29.68 26.20 34.39
#